data_AF-A0A3N5E712-F1
#
_entry.id   AF-A0A3N5E712-F1
#
_cell.length_a   1.000
_cell.length_b   1.000
_cell.length_c   1.000
_cell.angle_alpha   90.00
_cell.angle_beta   90.00
_cell.angle_gamma   90.00
#
_symmetry.space_group_name_H-M   'P 1'
#
loop_
_entity.id
_entity.type
_entity.pdbx_description
1 polymer ?
#
loop_
_entity_poly.entity_id
_entity_poly.type
_entity_poly.pdbx_seq_one_letter_code
_entity_poly.pdbx_strand_id
1 'polypeptide(L)'
;MGPIPDCEARCADRRSPVRPARRSRGRSRPARAAADRPLGQAARAAALLTTDPGRRGSDPRCPRPSPPAPCASCAGSPRGGDGDCRGAATIALPVTTIRFGTDGWRAAIAEEFTFHNVRRCARAVADYLAEQGTADRAVVVAHDRRFASEHFARTCVEVLAAHGIRSLTPPGAVPTQVVSFFTRELGAGAGIVITASHNPWTDNGFKVKADTGGAADPTMLSAIEATMDRYPEDELPPRRDYDDAVAAGLVETFDPYPRFRDQLAAIVDLERIRAANGKVLVEPMWGSGAGWFSRLLEGGSLTIRELHTERNPFFGGVNPEPIRPNIDEWLDEIPRWGADIGIAFDGDADRVGMATEEGVFVNQLQVYGLLYWYLLEVRGEIGPAV
;
A
#
# COMPACT_ATOMS: atom_id res chain seq x y z
N MET A 1 27.42 12.37 -60.70
CA MET A 1 26.17 12.87 -61.30
C MET A 1 25.05 12.51 -60.34
N GLY A 2 24.30 13.37 -59.66
CA GLY A 2 24.13 14.83 -59.59
C GLY A 2 23.34 15.12 -58.29
N PRO A 3 23.04 16.38 -57.96
CA PRO A 3 22.98 16.87 -56.58
C PRO A 3 21.57 16.98 -55.96
N ILE A 4 21.59 17.25 -54.65
CA ILE A 4 20.50 17.68 -53.74
C ILE A 4 19.82 18.96 -54.27
N PRO A 5 18.50 19.15 -54.09
CA PRO A 5 17.89 20.48 -54.09
C PRO A 5 17.64 20.98 -52.66
N ASP A 6 18.33 22.06 -52.31
CA ASP A 6 17.90 23.04 -51.33
C ASP A 6 16.58 23.68 -51.76
N CYS A 7 15.74 24.02 -50.79
CA CYS A 7 14.66 24.98 -50.98
C CYS A 7 14.56 25.89 -49.76
N GLU A 8 15.49 26.85 -49.66
CA GLU A 8 15.17 28.15 -49.08
C GLU A 8 14.42 28.98 -50.14
N ALA A 9 13.27 29.54 -49.77
CA ALA A 9 13.05 30.99 -49.73
C ALA A 9 11.58 31.39 -49.97
N ARG A 10 11.21 32.51 -49.31
CA ARG A 10 10.11 33.47 -49.58
C ARG A 10 8.74 33.06 -49.02
N CYS A 11 7.97 33.88 -48.31
CA CYS A 11 7.93 35.34 -48.10
C CYS A 11 7.26 35.56 -46.72
N ALA A 12 7.83 36.38 -45.84
CA ALA A 12 7.54 37.81 -45.71
C ALA A 12 6.10 38.15 -45.25
N ASP A 13 6.05 38.70 -44.04
CA ASP A 13 5.30 39.89 -43.64
C ASP A 13 3.76 39.80 -43.50
N ARG A 14 3.30 39.61 -42.24
CA ARG A 14 2.11 40.30 -41.72
C ARG A 14 2.32 40.70 -40.27
N ARG A 15 2.94 41.86 -40.06
CA ARG A 15 2.72 42.63 -38.83
C ARG A 15 1.33 43.28 -38.86
N SER A 16 0.55 43.12 -37.80
CA SER A 16 -0.52 44.06 -37.45
C SER A 16 -0.47 44.36 -35.95
N PRO A 17 -0.57 45.64 -35.53
CA PRO A 17 -0.28 46.04 -34.17
C PRO A 17 -1.55 46.02 -33.32
N VAL A 18 -1.53 45.30 -32.19
CA VAL A 18 -2.52 45.48 -31.13
C VAL A 18 -2.00 46.57 -30.19
N ARG A 19 -2.67 47.72 -30.17
CA ARG A 19 -2.45 48.78 -29.17
C ARG A 19 -3.28 48.51 -27.90
N PRO A 20 -2.83 48.99 -26.72
CA PRO A 20 -3.39 48.62 -25.43
C PRO A 20 -4.53 49.56 -24.99
N ALA A 21 -5.55 49.01 -24.33
CA ALA A 21 -6.54 49.79 -23.59
C ALA A 21 -6.26 49.73 -22.09
N ARG A 22 -6.10 50.90 -21.47
CA ARG A 22 -5.89 51.12 -20.04
C ARG A 22 -7.21 51.59 -19.38
N ARG A 23 -7.45 51.03 -18.18
CA ARG A 23 -8.06 51.61 -16.95
C ARG A 23 -9.57 51.88 -16.86
N SER A 24 -10.18 51.32 -15.82
CA SER A 24 -10.73 52.04 -14.63
C SER A 24 -11.20 51.00 -13.58
N ARG A 25 -10.57 50.91 -12.40
CA ARG A 25 -11.00 51.44 -11.08
C ARG A 25 -12.51 51.69 -10.91
N GLY A 26 -13.14 50.94 -10.01
CA GLY A 26 -14.44 51.26 -9.41
C GLY A 26 -14.75 50.34 -8.23
N ARG A 27 -14.65 50.87 -7.00
CA ARG A 27 -15.05 50.25 -5.73
C ARG A 27 -16.58 50.21 -5.61
N SER A 28 -17.15 49.20 -4.94
CA SER A 28 -17.96 49.38 -3.72
C SER A 28 -18.71 48.11 -3.30
N ARG A 29 -18.48 47.66 -2.05
CA ARG A 29 -19.40 46.85 -1.25
C ARG A 29 -20.74 47.59 -1.03
N PRO A 30 -21.79 46.87 -0.64
CA PRO A 30 -22.39 47.16 0.65
C PRO A 30 -22.51 45.93 1.54
N ALA A 31 -22.63 46.21 2.83
CA ALA A 31 -22.67 45.27 3.93
C ALA A 31 -24.09 45.04 4.46
N ARG A 32 -24.22 43.96 5.24
CA ARG A 32 -25.19 43.67 6.31
C ARG A 32 -26.59 43.18 5.92
N ALA A 33 -26.89 41.96 6.35
CA ALA A 33 -28.01 41.73 7.26
C ALA A 33 -27.64 40.60 8.24
N ALA A 34 -27.74 40.92 9.53
CA ALA A 34 -27.66 39.99 10.65
C ALA A 34 -29.04 39.36 10.86
N ALA A 35 -29.08 38.09 11.25
CA ALA A 35 -30.24 37.50 11.92
C ALA A 35 -29.77 36.59 13.04
N ASP A 36 -30.28 36.90 14.23
CA ASP A 36 -30.01 36.35 15.54
C ASP A 36 -30.65 34.96 15.77
N ARG A 37 -29.93 34.14 16.58
CA ARG A 37 -30.38 33.20 17.64
C ARG A 37 -30.99 31.81 17.30
N PRO A 38 -30.95 30.84 18.26
CA PRO A 38 -30.12 30.73 19.48
C PRO A 38 -29.39 29.39 19.68
N LEU A 39 -28.41 29.48 20.59
CA LEU A 39 -27.72 28.40 21.31
C LEU A 39 -28.67 27.59 22.21
N GLY A 40 -28.51 26.27 22.17
CA GLY A 40 -28.98 25.33 23.20
C GLY A 40 -27.80 24.55 23.78
N GLN A 41 -27.48 24.84 25.04
CA GLN A 41 -26.75 23.97 25.99
C GLN A 41 -27.60 22.70 26.24
N ALA A 42 -27.16 21.52 26.66
CA ALA A 42 -26.05 21.00 27.47
C ALA A 42 -25.96 19.47 27.13
N ALA A 43 -25.03 18.63 27.56
CA ALA A 43 -24.28 18.58 28.79
C ALA A 43 -23.07 17.63 28.69
N ARG A 44 -22.03 18.02 29.43
CA ARG A 44 -20.99 17.22 30.10
C ARG A 44 -21.24 15.71 30.24
N ALA A 45 -20.21 14.92 29.95
CA ALA A 45 -19.58 14.05 30.96
C ALA A 45 -18.18 13.59 30.47
N ALA A 46 -17.15 14.03 31.18
CA ALA A 46 -15.82 13.45 31.15
C ALA A 46 -15.67 12.51 32.35
N ALA A 47 -15.21 11.28 32.12
CA ALA A 47 -14.54 10.39 33.08
C ALA A 47 -13.92 9.25 32.27
N LEU A 48 -12.62 9.24 31.99
CA LEU A 48 -11.57 8.63 32.83
C LEU A 48 -12.03 7.31 33.48
N LEU A 49 -11.67 6.18 32.87
CA LEU A 49 -11.41 4.93 33.57
C LEU A 49 -10.28 4.16 32.89
N THR A 50 -9.09 4.35 33.45
CA THR A 50 -8.04 3.35 33.56
C THR A 50 -8.53 2.18 34.39
N THR A 51 -8.35 0.93 33.97
CA THR A 51 -8.30 -0.21 34.91
C THR A 51 -7.32 -1.29 34.45
N ASP A 52 -6.33 -1.48 35.32
CA ASP A 52 -5.40 -2.60 35.47
C ASP A 52 -6.14 -3.94 35.76
N PRO A 53 -5.56 -5.12 35.49
CA PRO A 53 -6.23 -6.41 35.53
C PRO A 53 -6.15 -7.06 36.91
N GLY A 54 -7.29 -7.58 37.39
CA GLY A 54 -7.30 -8.56 38.47
C GLY A 54 -8.40 -8.36 39.50
N ARG A 55 -9.48 -9.13 39.38
CA ARG A 55 -10.09 -9.89 40.49
C ARG A 55 -11.24 -10.74 39.99
N ARG A 56 -11.17 -12.03 40.32
CA ARG A 56 -12.24 -13.02 40.18
C ARG A 56 -13.37 -12.69 41.17
N GLY A 57 -14.61 -12.78 40.70
CA GLY A 57 -15.82 -12.79 41.52
C GLY A 57 -17.01 -13.22 40.66
N SER A 58 -17.47 -14.46 40.85
CA SER A 58 -18.62 -15.03 40.15
C SER A 58 -19.94 -14.50 40.75
N ASP A 59 -20.74 -13.79 39.96
CA ASP A 59 -22.11 -13.38 40.31
C ASP A 59 -23.08 -14.59 40.17
N PRO A 60 -23.86 -14.96 41.20
CA PRO A 60 -24.71 -16.15 41.18
C PRO A 60 -26.08 -15.97 40.49
N ARG A 61 -26.29 -14.96 39.65
CA ARG A 61 -27.62 -14.67 39.04
C ARG A 61 -27.72 -14.74 37.51
N CYS A 62 -26.78 -15.37 36.83
CA CYS A 62 -26.89 -15.68 35.40
C CYS A 62 -27.29 -17.15 35.17
N PRO A 63 -28.42 -17.46 34.49
CA PRO A 63 -28.72 -18.83 34.10
C PRO A 63 -27.72 -19.30 33.05
N ARG A 64 -27.03 -20.42 33.32
CA ARG A 64 -26.16 -21.10 32.34
C ARG A 64 -27.04 -21.78 31.28
N PRO A 65 -26.72 -21.68 29.98
CA PRO A 65 -27.41 -22.49 28.98
C PRO A 65 -27.06 -23.96 29.17
N SER A 66 -28.08 -24.82 29.22
CA SER A 66 -27.94 -26.28 29.25
C SER A 66 -27.31 -26.78 27.95
N PRO A 67 -26.47 -27.84 27.99
CA PRO A 67 -25.99 -28.47 26.76
C PRO A 67 -27.17 -29.10 25.99
N PRO A 68 -27.12 -29.12 24.65
CA PRO A 68 -28.17 -29.75 23.85
C PRO A 68 -28.24 -31.25 24.15
N ALA A 69 -29.46 -31.78 24.20
CA ALA A 69 -29.73 -33.21 24.40
C ALA A 69 -29.10 -34.05 23.26
N PRO A 70 -28.60 -35.26 23.54
CA PRO A 70 -28.05 -36.12 22.49
C PRO A 70 -29.15 -36.60 21.55
N CYS A 71 -28.81 -36.63 20.27
CA CYS A 71 -29.65 -37.10 19.16
C CYS A 71 -30.21 -38.51 19.42
N ALA A 72 -31.53 -38.66 19.32
CA ALA A 72 -32.27 -39.90 19.57
C ALA A 72 -32.28 -40.89 18.38
N SER A 73 -31.21 -40.95 17.58
CA SER A 73 -31.12 -41.91 16.45
C SER A 73 -30.01 -42.96 16.56
N CYS A 74 -29.27 -43.00 17.66
CA CYS A 74 -28.21 -44.00 17.86
C CYS A 74 -28.62 -45.04 18.91
N ALA A 75 -29.65 -45.83 18.61
CA ALA A 75 -30.01 -47.00 19.41
C ALA A 75 -30.25 -48.20 18.49
N GLY A 76 -29.20 -48.97 18.22
CA GLY A 76 -29.35 -50.25 17.54
C GLY A 76 -28.06 -50.92 17.07
N SER A 77 -27.67 -51.98 17.79
CA SER A 77 -26.87 -53.15 17.35
C SER A 77 -25.39 -53.23 17.78
N PRO A 78 -24.89 -54.45 18.14
CA PRO A 78 -23.80 -54.63 19.09
C PRO A 78 -22.42 -54.95 18.46
N ARG A 79 -21.40 -54.75 19.31
CA ARG A 79 -20.01 -55.26 19.30
C ARG A 79 -19.58 -56.19 18.14
N GLY A 80 -18.46 -55.84 17.52
CA GLY A 80 -17.50 -56.80 16.96
C GLY A 80 -16.91 -56.37 15.62
N GLY A 81 -15.61 -56.06 15.61
CA GLY A 81 -14.83 -55.91 14.39
C GLY A 81 -13.71 -54.89 14.54
N ASP A 82 -12.47 -55.38 14.56
CA ASP A 82 -11.26 -54.58 14.34
C ASP A 82 -11.34 -53.91 12.96
N GLY A 83 -11.92 -52.71 12.93
CA GLY A 83 -12.07 -51.89 11.73
C GLY A 83 -10.93 -50.88 11.67
N ASP A 84 -9.95 -51.19 10.83
CA ASP A 84 -8.85 -50.33 10.39
C ASP A 84 -9.27 -48.86 10.22
N CYS A 85 -8.78 -47.97 11.08
CA CYS A 85 -9.03 -46.53 11.00
C CYS A 85 -8.16 -45.82 9.94
N ARG A 86 -7.54 -46.55 9.00
CA ARG A 86 -6.80 -45.97 7.87
C ARG A 86 -7.75 -45.51 6.78
N GLY A 87 -8.47 -44.44 7.08
CA GLY A 87 -9.37 -43.79 6.14
C GLY A 87 -9.55 -42.32 6.51
N ALA A 88 -8.46 -41.62 6.84
CA ALA A 88 -8.49 -40.17 6.79
C ALA A 88 -8.67 -39.81 5.30
N ALA A 89 -9.92 -39.55 4.91
CA ALA A 89 -10.19 -38.96 3.61
C ALA A 89 -9.38 -37.67 3.53
N THR A 90 -8.34 -37.66 2.69
CA THR A 90 -7.62 -36.45 2.35
C THR A 90 -8.64 -35.49 1.77
N ILE A 91 -9.03 -34.48 2.55
CA ILE A 91 -9.84 -33.38 2.03
C ILE A 91 -8.93 -32.69 1.02
N ALA A 92 -9.14 -32.99 -0.26
CA ALA A 92 -8.49 -32.28 -1.34
C ALA A 92 -8.91 -30.81 -1.21
N LEU A 93 -7.95 -29.97 -0.80
CA LEU A 93 -8.18 -28.54 -0.75
C LEU A 93 -8.53 -28.06 -2.17
N PRO A 94 -9.44 -27.09 -2.33
CA PRO A 94 -9.69 -26.49 -3.63
C PRO A 94 -8.36 -26.01 -4.22
N VAL A 95 -8.10 -26.47 -5.43
CA VAL A 95 -6.84 -26.30 -6.15
C VAL A 95 -6.86 -24.92 -6.81
N THR A 96 -5.89 -24.06 -6.46
CA THR A 96 -5.81 -22.69 -7.00
C THR A 96 -4.70 -22.58 -8.01
N THR A 97 -5.05 -22.41 -9.28
CA THR A 97 -4.09 -22.05 -10.33
C THR A 97 -3.68 -20.58 -10.18
N ILE A 98 -2.43 -20.35 -9.76
CA ILE A 98 -1.89 -19.00 -9.57
C ILE A 98 -1.31 -18.50 -10.90
N ARG A 99 -1.73 -17.31 -11.32
CA ARG A 99 -1.15 -16.59 -12.47
C ARG A 99 -0.87 -15.15 -12.06
N PHE A 100 0.35 -14.70 -12.30
CA PHE A 100 0.80 -13.35 -12.06
C PHE A 100 0.31 -12.44 -13.19
N GLY A 101 -0.41 -11.39 -12.81
CA GLY A 101 -0.69 -10.27 -13.70
C GLY A 101 0.54 -9.37 -13.84
N THR A 102 0.34 -8.19 -14.43
CA THR A 102 1.42 -7.21 -14.69
C THR A 102 2.13 -6.70 -13.43
N ASP A 103 1.46 -6.75 -12.28
CA ASP A 103 1.97 -6.25 -11.00
C ASP A 103 1.65 -7.24 -9.88
N GLY A 104 2.02 -8.50 -10.09
CA GLY A 104 1.85 -9.56 -9.09
C GLY A 104 0.60 -10.40 -9.26
N TRP A 105 0.34 -11.27 -8.29
CA TRP A 105 -0.89 -12.05 -8.18
C TRP A 105 -1.79 -11.40 -7.13
N ARG A 106 -3.09 -11.27 -7.40
CA ARG A 106 -4.09 -10.72 -6.47
C ARG A 106 -5.26 -11.69 -6.39
N ALA A 107 -5.77 -11.93 -5.19
CA ALA A 107 -6.94 -12.77 -5.01
C ALA A 107 -7.67 -12.46 -3.69
N ALA A 108 -8.89 -12.99 -3.58
CA ALA A 108 -9.70 -12.86 -2.37
C ALA A 108 -9.06 -13.63 -1.21
N ILE A 109 -8.98 -12.98 -0.04
CA ILE A 109 -8.45 -13.57 1.20
C ILE A 109 -9.32 -14.76 1.62
N ALA A 110 -8.66 -15.82 2.11
CA ALA A 110 -9.26 -17.06 2.59
C ALA A 110 -9.92 -17.97 1.52
N GLU A 111 -10.24 -17.45 0.34
CA GLU A 111 -10.60 -18.26 -0.84
C GLU A 111 -9.31 -18.74 -1.54
N GLU A 112 -8.68 -17.84 -2.29
CA GLU A 112 -7.49 -18.13 -3.09
C GLU A 112 -6.23 -17.55 -2.45
N PHE A 113 -6.30 -16.36 -1.83
CA PHE A 113 -5.18 -15.76 -1.12
C PHE A 113 -5.06 -16.37 0.29
N THR A 114 -4.53 -17.59 0.32
CA THR A 114 -4.33 -18.39 1.52
C THR A 114 -2.85 -18.48 1.90
N PHE A 115 -2.55 -18.85 3.15
CA PHE A 115 -1.16 -19.08 3.57
C PHE A 115 -0.48 -20.15 2.71
N HIS A 116 -1.21 -21.18 2.28
CA HIS A 116 -0.69 -22.21 1.40
C HIS A 116 -0.23 -21.64 0.06
N ASN A 117 -1.08 -20.86 -0.60
CA ASN A 117 -0.76 -20.26 -1.89
C ASN A 117 0.34 -19.18 -1.79
N VAL A 118 0.39 -18.42 -0.69
CA VAL A 118 1.53 -17.52 -0.42
C VAL A 118 2.84 -18.29 -0.26
N ARG A 119 2.84 -19.46 0.38
CA ARG A 119 4.03 -20.33 0.44
C ARG A 119 4.45 -20.83 -0.94
N ARG A 120 3.50 -21.18 -1.80
CA ARG A 120 3.78 -21.60 -3.19
C ARG A 120 4.45 -20.46 -3.97
N CYS A 121 3.95 -19.23 -3.85
CA CYS A 121 4.58 -18.04 -4.44
C CYS A 121 5.99 -17.81 -3.89
N ALA A 122 6.18 -17.89 -2.57
CA ALA A 122 7.48 -17.69 -1.95
C ALA A 122 8.51 -18.76 -2.35
N ARG A 123 8.10 -20.02 -2.45
CA ARG A 123 8.96 -21.10 -2.97
C ARG A 123 9.33 -20.85 -4.42
N ALA A 124 8.38 -20.44 -5.25
CA ALA A 124 8.65 -20.14 -6.65
C ALA A 124 9.68 -19.00 -6.82
N VAL A 125 9.63 -17.97 -5.97
CA VAL A 125 10.68 -16.94 -5.93
C VAL A 125 12.02 -17.52 -5.50
N ALA A 126 12.05 -18.39 -4.47
CA ALA A 126 13.28 -19.02 -4.00
C ALA A 126 13.95 -19.90 -5.09
N ASP A 127 13.15 -20.73 -5.76
CA ASP A 127 13.61 -21.60 -6.84
C ASP A 127 14.10 -20.77 -8.04
N TYR A 128 13.38 -19.71 -8.42
CA TYR A 128 13.81 -18.78 -9.45
C TYR A 128 15.19 -18.17 -9.12
N LEU A 129 15.40 -17.70 -7.90
CA LEU A 129 16.69 -17.14 -7.48
C LEU A 129 17.81 -18.19 -7.50
N ALA A 130 17.52 -19.44 -7.14
CA ALA A 130 18.47 -20.53 -7.25
C ALA A 130 18.87 -20.79 -8.71
N GLU A 131 17.92 -20.77 -9.64
CA GLU A 131 18.18 -20.95 -11.08
C GLU A 131 18.95 -19.80 -11.72
N GLN A 132 18.71 -18.58 -11.25
CA GLN A 132 19.49 -17.42 -11.65
C GLN A 132 20.88 -17.37 -10.99
N GLY A 133 21.18 -18.26 -10.05
CA GLY A 133 22.43 -18.25 -9.30
C GLY A 133 22.58 -17.05 -8.36
N THR A 134 21.45 -16.51 -7.86
CA THR A 134 21.38 -15.33 -7.00
C THR A 134 20.75 -15.60 -5.64
N ALA A 135 20.57 -16.87 -5.26
CA ALA A 135 20.01 -17.27 -3.96
C ALA A 135 20.89 -16.89 -2.74
N ASP A 136 22.15 -16.53 -2.96
CA ASP A 136 23.04 -15.96 -1.93
C ASP A 136 22.69 -14.50 -1.60
N ARG A 137 21.97 -13.81 -2.49
CA ARG A 137 21.47 -12.45 -2.29
C ARG A 137 20.18 -12.50 -1.47
N ALA A 138 20.03 -11.56 -0.54
CA ALA A 138 18.83 -11.49 0.28
C ALA A 138 17.58 -11.09 -0.54
N VAL A 139 16.40 -11.27 0.03
CA VAL A 139 15.11 -10.79 -0.51
C VAL A 139 14.54 -9.74 0.44
N VAL A 140 14.13 -8.59 -0.08
CA VAL A 140 13.42 -7.59 0.73
C VAL A 140 11.94 -7.97 0.80
N VAL A 141 11.41 -8.22 1.98
CA VAL A 141 10.01 -8.63 2.17
C VAL A 141 9.29 -7.59 3.01
N ALA A 142 8.21 -7.02 2.46
CA ALA A 142 7.35 -6.10 3.21
C ALA A 142 5.87 -6.29 2.86
N HIS A 143 5.03 -5.45 3.45
CA HIS A 143 3.59 -5.55 3.34
C HIS A 143 2.89 -4.21 3.56
N ASP A 144 1.63 -4.13 3.13
CA ASP A 144 0.74 -3.02 3.46
C ASP A 144 -0.09 -3.28 4.74
N ARG A 145 -1.14 -2.49 4.98
CA ARG A 145 -1.97 -2.56 6.19
C ARG A 145 -3.25 -3.40 6.04
N ARG A 146 -3.39 -4.18 4.95
CA ARG A 146 -4.54 -5.08 4.73
C ARG A 146 -4.60 -6.18 5.79
N PHE A 147 -5.74 -6.87 5.81
CA PHE A 147 -5.98 -7.94 6.76
C PHE A 147 -4.92 -9.04 6.64
N ALA A 148 -4.26 -9.34 7.76
CA ALA A 148 -3.22 -10.36 7.91
C ALA A 148 -1.98 -10.22 7.00
N SER A 149 -1.79 -9.07 6.34
CA SER A 149 -0.63 -8.78 5.48
C SER A 149 0.71 -9.06 6.17
N GLU A 150 0.84 -8.72 7.47
CA GLU A 150 2.02 -9.01 8.28
C GLU A 150 2.32 -10.51 8.43
N HIS A 151 1.28 -11.35 8.50
CA HIS A 151 1.42 -12.79 8.65
C HIS A 151 1.72 -13.48 7.32
N PHE A 152 1.17 -12.97 6.22
CA PHE A 152 1.53 -13.41 4.87
C PHE A 152 2.99 -13.05 4.53
N ALA A 153 3.46 -11.87 4.93
CA ALA A 153 4.88 -11.51 4.77
C ALA A 153 5.78 -12.42 5.60
N ARG A 154 5.46 -12.69 6.87
CA ARG A 154 6.16 -13.70 7.69
C ARG A 154 6.17 -15.07 7.02
N THR A 155 5.07 -15.48 6.39
CA THR A 155 4.98 -16.76 5.67
C THR A 155 5.98 -16.82 4.50
N CYS A 156 6.20 -15.71 3.80
CA CYS A 156 7.23 -15.65 2.76
C CYS A 156 8.63 -15.86 3.35
N VAL A 157 8.92 -15.18 4.47
CA VAL A 157 10.21 -15.29 5.18
C VAL A 157 10.47 -16.73 5.64
N GLU A 158 9.46 -17.41 6.20
CA GLU A 158 9.59 -18.80 6.64
C GLU A 158 9.98 -19.76 5.50
N VAL A 159 9.42 -19.56 4.31
CA VAL A 159 9.75 -20.37 3.12
C VAL A 159 11.14 -20.01 2.58
N LEU A 160 11.46 -18.73 2.44
CA LEU A 160 12.78 -18.27 2.00
C LEU A 160 13.89 -18.81 2.91
N ALA A 161 13.68 -18.77 4.23
CA ALA A 161 14.61 -19.29 5.22
C ALA A 161 14.79 -20.82 5.12
N ALA A 162 13.76 -21.58 4.73
CA ALA A 162 13.89 -23.02 4.47
C ALA A 162 14.79 -23.32 3.27
N HIS A 163 14.90 -22.38 2.32
CA HIS A 163 15.80 -22.45 1.16
C HIS A 163 17.17 -21.79 1.45
N GLY A 164 17.43 -21.37 2.70
CA GLY A 164 18.67 -20.72 3.08
C GLY A 164 18.81 -19.27 2.59
N ILE A 165 17.74 -18.66 2.07
CA ILE A 165 17.75 -17.29 1.54
C ILE A 165 17.46 -16.31 2.67
N ARG A 166 18.32 -15.30 2.81
CA ARG A 166 18.16 -14.23 3.82
C ARG A 166 17.00 -13.31 3.44
N SER A 167 16.22 -12.88 4.43
CA SER A 167 15.15 -11.89 4.27
C SER A 167 15.48 -10.59 5.01
N LEU A 168 15.29 -9.45 4.33
CA LEU A 168 15.41 -8.11 4.90
C LEU A 168 14.01 -7.53 5.06
N THR A 169 13.64 -7.15 6.29
CA THR A 169 12.26 -6.78 6.62
C THR A 169 12.20 -5.43 7.33
N PRO A 170 11.28 -4.52 6.96
CA PRO A 170 10.97 -3.37 7.81
C PRO A 170 10.20 -3.82 9.07
N PRO A 171 10.18 -3.03 10.16
CA PRO A 171 9.50 -3.40 11.42
C PRO A 171 7.96 -3.39 11.33
N GLY A 172 7.40 -2.93 10.21
CA GLY A 172 5.96 -2.86 10.00
C GLY A 172 5.62 -2.53 8.55
N ALA A 173 4.36 -2.16 8.32
CA ALA A 173 3.89 -1.82 6.98
C ALA A 173 4.60 -0.60 6.40
N VAL A 174 5.00 -0.68 5.13
CA VAL A 174 5.68 0.40 4.41
C VAL A 174 5.15 0.53 2.98
N PRO A 175 5.26 1.71 2.37
CA PRO A 175 4.91 1.90 0.96
C PRO A 175 5.71 1.00 0.00
N THR A 176 5.12 0.61 -1.13
CA THR A 176 5.74 -0.29 -2.11
C THR A 176 7.09 0.22 -2.63
N GLN A 177 7.23 1.53 -2.81
CA GLN A 177 8.45 2.21 -3.25
C GLN A 177 9.62 2.07 -2.27
N VAL A 178 9.35 1.82 -0.98
CA VAL A 178 10.40 1.54 0.01
C VAL A 178 11.05 0.20 -0.32
N VAL A 179 10.26 -0.82 -0.66
CA VAL A 179 10.78 -2.13 -1.08
C VAL A 179 11.56 -2.01 -2.37
N SER A 180 11.04 -1.28 -3.36
CA SER A 180 11.75 -1.01 -4.61
C SER A 180 13.12 -0.36 -4.37
N PHE A 181 13.18 0.67 -3.53
CA PHE A 181 14.43 1.33 -3.18
C PHE A 181 15.42 0.37 -2.52
N PHE A 182 15.00 -0.32 -1.45
CA PHE A 182 15.91 -1.20 -0.69
C PHE A 182 16.30 -2.47 -1.44
N THR A 183 15.47 -2.95 -2.37
CA THR A 183 15.84 -4.09 -3.23
C THR A 183 17.09 -3.76 -4.05
N ARG A 184 17.08 -2.59 -4.70
CA ARG A 184 18.22 -2.10 -5.49
C ARG A 184 19.40 -1.70 -4.60
N GLU A 185 19.13 -0.89 -3.59
CA GLU A 185 20.13 -0.27 -2.71
C GLU A 185 20.94 -1.30 -1.91
N LEU A 186 20.32 -2.41 -1.49
CA LEU A 186 20.99 -3.47 -0.74
C LEU A 186 21.50 -4.59 -1.64
N GLY A 187 21.33 -4.45 -2.97
CA GLY A 187 21.69 -5.48 -3.93
C GLY A 187 20.95 -6.80 -3.68
N ALA A 188 19.71 -6.75 -3.21
CA ALA A 188 18.86 -7.92 -3.03
C ALA A 188 18.56 -8.60 -4.37
N GLY A 189 18.32 -9.91 -4.35
CA GLY A 189 17.98 -10.68 -5.57
C GLY A 189 16.56 -10.42 -6.06
N ALA A 190 15.66 -10.08 -5.15
CA ALA A 190 14.29 -9.69 -5.44
C ALA A 190 13.67 -8.92 -4.26
N GLY A 191 12.52 -8.29 -4.51
CA GLY A 191 11.63 -7.79 -3.47
C GLY A 191 10.28 -8.51 -3.52
N ILE A 192 9.65 -8.71 -2.37
CA ILE A 192 8.28 -9.21 -2.24
C ILE A 192 7.47 -8.16 -1.48
N VAL A 193 6.34 -7.75 -2.03
CA VAL A 193 5.39 -6.85 -1.36
C VAL A 193 4.04 -7.54 -1.24
N ILE A 194 3.58 -7.74 -0.01
CA ILE A 194 2.24 -8.25 0.26
C ILE A 194 1.25 -7.09 0.26
N THR A 195 0.54 -6.94 -0.85
CA THR A 195 -0.46 -5.90 -1.06
C THR A 195 -1.29 -6.15 -2.32
N ALA A 196 -2.57 -5.79 -2.29
CA ALA A 196 -3.40 -5.66 -3.49
C ALA A 196 -3.61 -4.21 -3.94
N SER A 197 -2.74 -3.27 -3.52
CA SER A 197 -2.76 -1.84 -3.87
C SER A 197 -4.10 -1.18 -3.56
N HIS A 198 -4.90 -0.90 -4.59
CA HIS A 198 -6.19 -0.21 -4.53
C HIS A 198 -7.41 -1.15 -4.54
N ASN A 199 -7.19 -2.48 -4.63
CA ASN A 199 -8.30 -3.46 -4.62
C ASN A 199 -9.16 -3.37 -3.34
N PRO A 200 -10.39 -3.91 -3.36
CA PRO A 200 -11.21 -4.02 -2.17
C PRO A 200 -10.48 -4.66 -0.99
N TRP A 201 -10.92 -4.32 0.22
CA TRP A 201 -10.35 -4.79 1.49
C TRP A 201 -10.41 -6.32 1.69
N THR A 202 -11.26 -7.00 0.92
CA THR A 202 -11.37 -8.47 0.88
C THR A 202 -10.21 -9.15 0.15
N ASP A 203 -9.43 -8.40 -0.63
CA ASP A 203 -8.36 -8.92 -1.45
C ASP A 203 -6.99 -8.64 -0.82
N ASN A 204 -6.03 -9.52 -1.11
CA ASN A 204 -4.61 -9.26 -0.90
C ASN A 204 -3.82 -9.72 -2.13
N GLY A 205 -2.52 -9.40 -2.16
CA GLY A 205 -1.69 -9.66 -3.32
C GLY A 205 -0.25 -9.94 -2.98
N PHE A 206 0.44 -10.53 -3.94
CA PHE A 206 1.84 -10.90 -3.90
C PHE A 206 2.53 -10.26 -5.10
N LYS A 207 3.20 -9.13 -4.86
CA LYS A 207 3.99 -8.43 -5.88
C LYS A 207 5.45 -8.87 -5.80
N VAL A 208 6.10 -9.02 -6.95
CA VAL A 208 7.54 -9.28 -7.05
C VAL A 208 8.23 -8.06 -7.66
N LYS A 209 9.33 -7.64 -7.04
CA LYS A 209 10.26 -6.64 -7.58
C LYS A 209 11.52 -7.34 -8.08
N ALA A 210 12.00 -6.94 -9.24
CA ALA A 210 13.29 -7.37 -9.77
C ALA A 210 14.44 -6.78 -8.93
N ASP A 211 15.66 -7.29 -9.11
CA ASP A 211 16.86 -6.79 -8.42
C ASP A 211 17.19 -5.31 -8.73
N THR A 212 16.66 -4.78 -9.83
CA THR A 212 16.68 -3.35 -10.17
C THR A 212 15.78 -2.48 -9.29
N GLY A 213 14.90 -3.09 -8.48
CA GLY A 213 13.85 -2.43 -7.70
C GLY A 213 12.56 -2.17 -8.49
N GLY A 214 12.57 -2.35 -9.82
CA GLY A 214 11.38 -2.27 -10.66
C GLY A 214 10.40 -3.41 -10.40
N ALA A 215 9.16 -3.29 -10.91
CA ALA A 215 8.26 -4.45 -10.95
C ALA A 215 8.91 -5.58 -11.76
N ALA A 216 8.72 -6.82 -11.34
CA ALA A 216 9.12 -7.97 -12.12
C ALA A 216 8.41 -7.92 -13.49
N ASP A 217 9.19 -8.00 -14.56
CA ASP A 217 8.64 -7.97 -15.91
C ASP A 217 7.91 -9.30 -16.25
N PRO A 218 7.13 -9.35 -17.34
CA PRO A 218 6.40 -10.56 -17.71
C PRO A 218 7.29 -11.79 -17.93
N THR A 219 8.55 -11.62 -18.34
CA THR A 219 9.49 -12.74 -18.52
C THR A 219 9.92 -13.31 -17.17
N MET A 220 10.27 -12.45 -16.20
CA MET A 220 10.58 -12.88 -14.84
C MET A 220 9.39 -13.55 -14.17
N LEU A 221 8.19 -12.96 -14.27
CA LEU A 221 6.98 -13.54 -13.68
C LEU A 221 6.64 -14.90 -14.30
N SER A 222 6.76 -15.04 -15.62
CA SER A 222 6.54 -16.33 -16.29
C SER A 222 7.56 -17.39 -15.85
N ALA A 223 8.82 -17.00 -15.61
CA ALA A 223 9.83 -17.91 -15.09
C ALA A 223 9.50 -18.36 -13.65
N ILE A 224 9.04 -17.44 -12.80
CA ILE A 224 8.57 -17.76 -11.44
C ILE A 224 7.38 -18.73 -11.51
N GLU A 225 6.37 -18.48 -12.35
CA GLU A 225 5.26 -19.43 -12.55
C GLU A 225 5.74 -20.81 -12.98
N ALA A 226 6.69 -20.88 -13.92
CA ALA A 226 7.24 -22.13 -14.40
C ALA A 226 8.01 -22.91 -13.31
N THR A 227 8.57 -22.24 -12.30
CA THR A 227 9.11 -22.92 -11.12
C THR A 227 8.01 -23.48 -10.22
N MET A 228 6.91 -22.75 -10.07
CA MET A 228 5.76 -23.15 -9.26
C MET A 228 5.06 -24.40 -9.82
N ASP A 229 4.89 -24.45 -11.14
CA ASP A 229 4.17 -25.52 -11.87
C ASP A 229 4.91 -26.88 -11.83
N ARG A 230 6.12 -26.96 -11.24
CA ARG A 230 6.88 -28.21 -11.07
C ARG A 230 6.39 -29.08 -9.92
N TYR A 231 5.60 -28.50 -9.02
CA TYR A 231 5.14 -29.18 -7.82
C TYR A 231 3.62 -29.36 -7.88
N PRO A 232 3.08 -30.46 -7.33
CA PRO A 232 1.65 -30.61 -7.12
C PRO A 232 1.09 -29.43 -6.33
N GLU A 233 -0.12 -29.00 -6.68
CA GLU A 233 -0.74 -27.81 -6.09
C GLU A 233 -1.08 -27.98 -4.60
N ASP A 234 -1.28 -29.22 -4.15
CA ASP A 234 -1.56 -29.60 -2.76
C ASP A 234 -0.28 -29.88 -1.94
N GLU A 235 0.90 -29.87 -2.58
CA GLU A 235 2.16 -30.08 -1.89
C GLU A 235 2.47 -28.90 -0.97
N LEU A 236 2.74 -29.19 0.31
CA LEU A 236 3.12 -28.19 1.30
C LEU A 236 4.58 -27.74 1.06
N PRO A 237 4.83 -26.46 0.70
CA PRO A 237 6.20 -25.99 0.54
C PRO A 237 6.97 -26.04 1.86
N PRO A 238 8.28 -26.34 1.84
CA PRO A 238 9.08 -26.40 3.05
C PRO A 238 9.13 -25.03 3.72
N ARG A 239 9.11 -25.04 5.05
CA ARG A 239 9.18 -23.84 5.87
C ARG A 239 10.10 -24.04 7.07
N ARG A 240 10.80 -23.00 7.45
CA ARG A 240 11.51 -22.88 8.72
C ARG A 240 10.68 -21.99 9.63
N ASP A 241 10.53 -22.33 10.90
CA ASP A 241 9.86 -21.44 11.85
C ASP A 241 10.55 -20.07 11.86
N TYR A 242 9.76 -19.00 11.97
CA TYR A 242 10.29 -17.65 11.88
C TYR A 242 11.28 -17.33 13.00
N ASP A 243 11.01 -17.75 14.23
CA ASP A 243 11.90 -17.46 15.37
C ASP A 243 13.21 -18.25 15.22
N ASP A 244 13.12 -19.49 14.71
CA ASP A 244 14.30 -20.28 14.32
C ASP A 244 15.08 -19.65 13.16
N ALA A 245 14.40 -18.99 12.22
CA ALA A 245 15.04 -18.29 11.10
C ALA A 245 15.76 -17.02 11.57
N VAL A 246 15.16 -16.26 12.48
CA VAL A 246 15.79 -15.12 13.17
C VAL A 246 17.03 -15.59 13.93
N ALA A 247 16.91 -16.67 14.73
CA ALA A 247 18.03 -17.21 15.50
C ALA A 247 19.20 -17.71 14.63
N ALA A 248 18.93 -18.15 13.40
CA ALA A 248 19.96 -18.52 12.43
C ALA A 248 20.52 -17.35 11.60
N GLY A 249 20.10 -16.10 11.87
CA GLY A 249 20.56 -14.94 11.11
C GLY A 249 20.04 -14.90 9.67
N LEU A 250 18.95 -15.61 9.37
CA LEU A 250 18.29 -15.58 8.06
C LEU A 250 17.28 -14.44 7.93
N VAL A 251 17.00 -13.72 9.01
CA VAL A 251 16.07 -12.58 9.01
C VAL A 251 16.77 -11.38 9.63
N GLU A 252 16.76 -10.26 8.90
CA GLU A 252 17.28 -8.98 9.37
C GLU A 252 16.15 -7.94 9.33
N THR A 253 15.86 -7.35 10.48
CA THR A 253 14.92 -6.23 10.57
C THR A 253 15.67 -4.91 10.58
N PHE A 254 15.26 -3.94 9.76
CA PHE A 254 15.91 -2.63 9.66
C PHE A 254 14.89 -1.50 9.62
N ASP A 255 15.24 -0.32 10.15
CA ASP A 255 14.43 0.90 9.95
C ASP A 255 14.70 1.47 8.55
N PRO A 256 13.72 1.42 7.62
CA PRO A 256 13.92 1.94 6.28
C PRO A 256 13.96 3.47 6.22
N TYR A 257 13.41 4.15 7.24
CA TYR A 257 13.06 5.55 7.12
C TYR A 257 14.25 6.49 6.90
N PRO A 258 15.37 6.43 7.66
CA PRO A 258 16.45 7.40 7.51
C PRO A 258 17.05 7.41 6.09
N ARG A 259 17.37 6.23 5.55
CA ARG A 259 17.96 6.12 4.20
C ARG A 259 16.96 6.47 3.10
N PHE A 260 15.69 6.08 3.26
CA PHE A 260 14.66 6.44 2.29
C PHE A 260 14.39 7.96 2.29
N ARG A 261 14.35 8.60 3.46
CA ARG A 261 14.27 10.05 3.60
C ARG A 261 15.44 10.74 2.89
N ASP A 262 16.66 10.25 3.07
CA ASP A 262 17.84 10.83 2.43
C ASP A 262 17.78 10.69 0.89
N GLN A 263 17.26 9.56 0.38
CA GLN A 263 16.98 9.40 -1.05
C GLN A 263 15.93 10.41 -1.55
N LEU A 264 14.85 10.65 -0.78
CA LEU A 264 13.85 11.66 -1.14
C LEU A 264 14.46 13.07 -1.13
N ALA A 265 15.30 13.40 -0.14
CA ALA A 265 15.99 14.68 -0.04
C ALA A 265 16.95 14.95 -1.22
N ALA A 266 17.46 13.90 -1.86
CA ALA A 266 18.27 14.02 -3.08
C ALA A 266 17.42 14.34 -4.34
N ILE A 267 16.12 14.08 -4.32
CA ILE A 267 15.20 14.29 -5.46
C ILE A 267 14.42 15.60 -5.31
N VAL A 268 14.00 15.93 -4.08
CA VAL A 268 13.17 17.10 -3.75
C VAL A 268 13.74 17.90 -2.58
N ASP A 269 13.58 19.22 -2.62
CA ASP A 269 14.03 20.13 -1.57
C ASP A 269 13.08 20.10 -0.36
N LEU A 270 13.27 19.11 0.51
CA LEU A 270 12.46 18.91 1.71
C LEU A 270 12.53 20.10 2.67
N GLU A 271 13.68 20.77 2.74
CA GLU A 271 13.88 21.95 3.59
C GLU A 271 12.99 23.11 3.15
N ARG A 272 12.98 23.40 1.85
CA ARG A 272 12.11 24.43 1.28
C ARG A 272 10.64 24.08 1.44
N ILE A 273 10.26 22.82 1.27
CA ILE A 273 8.87 22.37 1.42
C ILE A 273 8.43 22.54 2.89
N ARG A 274 9.21 22.06 3.86
CA ARG A 274 8.82 22.18 5.27
C ARG A 274 8.84 23.62 5.77
N ALA A 275 9.70 24.48 5.22
CA ALA A 275 9.75 25.91 5.56
C ALA A 275 8.60 26.73 4.95
N ALA A 276 7.84 26.18 4.00
CA ALA A 276 6.71 26.88 3.39
C ALA A 276 5.59 27.14 4.42
N ASN A 277 4.93 28.29 4.29
CA ASN A 277 3.72 28.59 5.05
C ASN A 277 2.51 28.06 4.29
N GLY A 278 1.74 27.18 4.92
CA GLY A 278 0.54 26.62 4.33
C GLY A 278 0.02 25.43 5.12
N LYS A 279 -1.09 24.87 4.66
CA LYS A 279 -1.78 23.72 5.23
C LYS A 279 -1.95 22.64 4.18
N VAL A 280 -1.49 21.43 4.51
CA VAL A 280 -1.66 20.24 3.65
C VAL A 280 -2.55 19.24 4.37
N LEU A 281 -3.63 18.83 3.71
CA LEU A 281 -4.50 17.76 4.20
C LEU A 281 -4.15 16.46 3.46
N VAL A 282 -3.67 15.47 4.20
CA VAL A 282 -3.23 14.19 3.66
C VAL A 282 -4.25 13.10 3.96
N GLU A 283 -4.56 12.28 2.97
CA GLU A 283 -5.43 11.12 3.07
C GLU A 283 -4.67 9.84 2.66
N PRO A 284 -4.09 9.10 3.62
CA PRO A 284 -3.42 7.84 3.34
C PRO A 284 -4.39 6.66 3.16
N MET A 285 -5.71 6.87 3.32
CA MET A 285 -6.77 5.87 3.21
C MET A 285 -6.49 4.64 4.07
N TRP A 286 -6.14 4.79 5.35
CA TRP A 286 -5.69 3.70 6.26
C TRP A 286 -4.51 2.85 5.74
N GLY A 287 -3.89 3.26 4.64
CA GLY A 287 -2.87 2.53 3.90
C GLY A 287 -1.47 2.69 4.48
N SER A 288 -0.51 2.11 3.79
CA SER A 288 0.90 2.05 4.21
C SER A 288 1.61 3.40 4.21
N GLY A 289 1.07 4.41 3.52
CA GLY A 289 1.58 5.79 3.51
C GLY A 289 1.31 6.58 4.79
N ALA A 290 0.45 6.10 5.69
CA ALA A 290 0.09 6.81 6.91
C ALA A 290 1.32 7.07 7.82
N GLY A 291 1.49 8.33 8.21
CA GLY A 291 2.59 8.83 9.03
C GLY A 291 3.87 9.14 8.27
N TRP A 292 3.98 8.78 6.98
CA TRP A 292 5.20 9.04 6.21
C TRP A 292 5.32 10.52 5.83
N PHE A 293 4.24 11.13 5.35
CA PHE A 293 4.25 12.49 4.84
C PHE A 293 4.50 13.52 5.95
N SER A 294 3.79 13.38 7.08
CA SER A 294 4.01 14.20 8.28
C SER A 294 5.43 14.06 8.84
N ARG A 295 5.94 12.83 8.99
CA ARG A 295 7.32 12.59 9.48
C ARG A 295 8.37 13.20 8.53
N LEU A 296 8.14 13.14 7.21
CA LEU A 296 9.07 13.67 6.20
C LEU A 296 9.27 15.20 6.29
N LEU A 297 8.23 15.92 6.71
CA LEU A 297 8.19 17.39 6.68
C LEU A 297 8.04 18.00 8.09
N GLU A 298 8.32 17.22 9.13
CA GLU A 298 8.23 17.67 10.52
C GLU A 298 9.26 18.78 10.85
N GLY A 299 8.93 19.58 11.87
CA GLY A 299 9.80 20.65 12.38
C GLY A 299 9.83 21.93 11.52
N GLY A 300 8.99 22.02 10.49
CA GLY A 300 8.85 23.19 9.63
C GLY A 300 7.68 24.12 10.00
N SER A 301 7.42 25.10 9.13
CA SER A 301 6.25 26.01 9.20
C SER A 301 5.00 25.43 8.54
N LEU A 302 5.16 24.39 7.71
CA LEU A 302 4.07 23.74 7.02
C LEU A 302 3.19 22.98 8.02
N THR A 303 1.89 23.28 8.03
CA THR A 303 0.93 22.59 8.90
C THR A 303 0.38 21.38 8.14
N ILE A 304 0.67 20.18 8.62
CA ILE A 304 0.19 18.93 8.01
C ILE A 304 -0.84 18.30 8.93
N ARG A 305 -1.97 17.90 8.35
CA ARG A 305 -2.96 17.05 9.01
C ARG A 305 -3.16 15.81 8.16
N GLU A 306 -3.00 14.64 8.75
CA GLU A 306 -3.35 13.38 8.11
C GLU A 306 -4.70 12.88 8.66
N LEU A 307 -5.57 12.41 7.78
CA LEU A 307 -6.78 11.66 8.13
C LEU A 307 -6.45 10.16 8.18
N HIS A 308 -7.32 9.35 8.80
CA HIS A 308 -7.32 7.89 8.66
C HIS A 308 -5.94 7.21 8.79
N THR A 309 -5.16 7.58 9.82
CA THR A 309 -3.78 7.09 10.00
C THR A 309 -3.70 5.82 10.84
N GLU A 310 -4.76 5.50 11.56
CA GLU A 310 -4.88 4.28 12.35
C GLU A 310 -4.89 3.03 11.48
N ARG A 311 -4.58 1.88 12.08
CA ARG A 311 -4.71 0.60 11.37
C ARG A 311 -6.19 0.22 11.27
N ASN A 312 -6.72 0.25 10.06
CA ASN A 312 -8.07 -0.24 9.76
C ASN A 312 -8.06 -1.09 8.48
N PRO A 313 -7.94 -2.44 8.60
CA PRO A 313 -7.93 -3.33 7.44
C PRO A 313 -9.22 -3.33 6.61
N PHE A 314 -10.31 -2.73 7.11
CA PHE A 314 -11.58 -2.56 6.39
C PHE A 314 -11.58 -1.29 5.51
N PHE A 315 -10.58 -0.41 5.64
CA PHE A 315 -10.47 0.81 4.85
C PHE A 315 -11.75 1.67 4.87
N GLY A 316 -12.44 1.71 6.02
CA GLY A 316 -13.72 2.43 6.16
C GLY A 316 -14.87 1.88 5.29
N GLY A 317 -14.69 0.72 4.67
CA GLY A 317 -15.66 0.11 3.75
C GLY A 317 -15.55 0.60 2.30
N VAL A 318 -14.51 1.37 1.99
CA VAL A 318 -14.20 1.81 0.61
C VAL A 318 -13.00 1.05 0.06
N ASN A 319 -12.80 1.12 -1.25
CA ASN A 319 -11.54 0.72 -1.83
C ASN A 319 -10.50 1.81 -1.51
N PRO A 320 -9.26 1.44 -1.12
CA PRO A 320 -8.19 2.41 -0.88
C PRO A 320 -7.61 2.89 -2.21
N GLU A 321 -8.45 3.55 -3.00
CA GLU A 321 -8.12 4.15 -4.28
C GLU A 321 -8.50 5.64 -4.26
N PRO A 322 -7.58 6.57 -4.59
CA PRO A 322 -7.83 8.01 -4.49
C PRO A 322 -8.68 8.53 -5.67
N ILE A 323 -9.90 8.01 -5.78
CA ILE A 323 -10.93 8.39 -6.75
C ILE A 323 -12.27 8.49 -6.04
N ARG A 324 -13.18 9.31 -6.57
CA ARG A 324 -14.56 9.38 -6.05
C ARG A 324 -15.28 8.05 -6.26
N PRO A 325 -16.15 7.61 -5.32
CA PRO A 325 -16.56 8.32 -4.10
C PRO A 325 -15.66 8.06 -2.88
N ASN A 326 -14.61 7.24 -2.99
CA ASN A 326 -13.80 6.79 -1.84
C ASN A 326 -13.12 7.93 -1.07
N ILE A 327 -12.93 9.07 -1.72
CA ILE A 327 -12.27 10.27 -1.17
C ILE A 327 -13.22 11.46 -0.97
N ASP A 328 -14.54 11.26 -1.06
CA ASP A 328 -15.50 12.37 -0.95
C ASP A 328 -15.42 13.06 0.42
N GLU A 329 -15.24 12.31 1.51
CA GLU A 329 -15.03 12.87 2.86
C GLU A 329 -13.80 13.78 2.91
N TRP A 330 -12.69 13.31 2.33
CA TRP A 330 -11.46 14.08 2.28
C TRP A 330 -11.60 15.34 1.43
N LEU A 331 -12.23 15.26 0.25
CA LEU A 331 -12.49 16.41 -0.60
C LEU A 331 -13.35 17.47 0.10
N ASP A 332 -14.35 17.03 0.88
CA ASP A 332 -15.20 17.90 1.71
C ASP A 332 -14.42 18.56 2.87
N GLU A 333 -13.46 17.85 3.46
CA GLU A 333 -12.70 18.32 4.62
C GLU A 333 -11.64 19.38 4.24
N ILE A 334 -11.11 19.34 3.00
CA ILE A 334 -10.12 20.31 2.50
C ILE A 334 -10.56 21.77 2.72
N PRO A 335 -11.69 22.24 2.14
CA PRO A 335 -12.13 23.62 2.34
C PRO A 335 -12.65 23.88 3.77
N ARG A 336 -13.17 22.86 4.47
CA ARG A 336 -13.65 23.00 5.87
C ARG A 336 -12.51 23.31 6.83
N TRP A 337 -11.38 22.63 6.68
CA TRP A 337 -10.17 22.88 7.47
C TRP A 337 -9.35 24.07 6.94
N GLY A 338 -9.62 24.46 5.68
CA GLY A 338 -8.92 25.50 4.96
C GLY A 338 -7.50 25.06 4.60
N ALA A 339 -7.35 23.86 4.05
CA ALA A 339 -6.09 23.40 3.47
C ALA A 339 -5.82 24.11 2.14
N ASP A 340 -4.56 24.40 1.85
CA ASP A 340 -4.13 24.98 0.58
C ASP A 340 -3.99 23.90 -0.51
N ILE A 341 -3.75 22.64 -0.10
CA ILE A 341 -3.65 21.50 -1.01
C ILE A 341 -4.05 20.22 -0.28
N GLY A 342 -4.76 19.35 -1.01
CA GLY A 342 -4.97 17.96 -0.62
C GLY A 342 -3.99 17.03 -1.33
N ILE A 343 -3.38 16.10 -0.58
CA ILE A 343 -2.72 14.90 -1.13
C ILE A 343 -3.39 13.61 -0.62
N ALA A 344 -3.66 12.64 -1.49
CA ALA A 344 -4.20 11.33 -1.11
C ALA A 344 -3.34 10.20 -1.67
N PHE A 345 -3.25 9.06 -0.98
CA PHE A 345 -2.52 7.86 -1.40
C PHE A 345 -3.44 6.65 -1.46
N ASP A 346 -3.10 5.67 -2.30
CA ASP A 346 -3.76 4.37 -2.30
C ASP A 346 -3.19 3.42 -1.23
N GLY A 347 -3.70 2.18 -1.15
CA GLY A 347 -3.40 1.26 -0.05
C GLY A 347 -1.90 0.96 0.18
N ASP A 348 -1.12 0.81 -0.88
CA ASP A 348 0.34 0.63 -0.83
C ASP A 348 1.14 1.90 -1.17
N ALA A 349 0.45 3.02 -1.28
CA ALA A 349 1.00 4.37 -1.46
C ALA A 349 1.95 4.51 -2.65
N ASP A 350 1.70 3.77 -3.73
CA ASP A 350 2.37 3.92 -5.02
C ASP A 350 1.61 4.84 -6.00
N ARG A 351 0.35 5.19 -5.67
CA ARG A 351 -0.46 6.19 -6.37
C ARG A 351 -0.68 7.44 -5.55
N VAL A 352 -0.88 8.56 -6.24
CA VAL A 352 -1.22 9.85 -5.63
C VAL A 352 -2.48 10.45 -6.27
N GLY A 353 -3.38 10.95 -5.43
CA GLY A 353 -4.45 11.87 -5.79
C GLY A 353 -4.15 13.26 -5.26
N MET A 354 -4.54 14.31 -5.99
CA MET A 354 -4.35 15.70 -5.56
C MET A 354 -5.67 16.48 -5.64
N ALA A 355 -5.81 17.50 -4.80
CA ALA A 355 -6.97 18.37 -4.80
C ALA A 355 -6.60 19.82 -4.46
N THR A 356 -7.35 20.77 -5.03
CA THR A 356 -7.21 22.21 -4.76
C THR A 356 -7.75 22.59 -3.40
N GLU A 357 -7.51 23.83 -2.98
CA GLU A 357 -8.01 24.45 -1.75
C GLU A 357 -9.55 24.45 -1.64
N GLU A 358 -10.27 24.38 -2.77
CA GLU A 358 -11.73 24.26 -2.80
C GLU A 358 -12.26 22.82 -2.75
N GLY A 359 -11.39 21.82 -2.59
CA GLY A 359 -11.78 20.41 -2.63
C GLY A 359 -12.10 19.90 -4.04
N VAL A 360 -11.52 20.52 -5.07
CA VAL A 360 -11.65 20.06 -6.46
C VAL A 360 -10.54 19.06 -6.76
N PHE A 361 -10.93 17.83 -7.13
CA PHE A 361 -9.98 16.79 -7.51
C PHE A 361 -9.23 17.18 -8.80
N VAL A 362 -7.91 17.08 -8.75
CA VAL A 362 -7.01 17.31 -9.89
C VAL A 362 -6.67 15.95 -10.48
N ASN A 363 -7.15 15.68 -11.69
CA ASN A 363 -6.95 14.37 -12.30
C ASN A 363 -5.49 14.14 -12.68
N GLN A 364 -5.12 12.88 -12.90
CA GLN A 364 -3.74 12.46 -13.11
C GLN A 364 -3.10 13.12 -14.33
N LEU A 365 -3.85 13.35 -15.42
CA LEU A 365 -3.32 14.05 -16.60
C LEU A 365 -2.97 15.51 -16.29
N GLN A 366 -3.77 16.18 -15.45
CA GLN A 366 -3.45 17.53 -14.97
C GLN A 366 -2.24 17.51 -14.04
N VAL A 367 -2.15 16.55 -13.12
CA VAL A 367 -0.98 16.38 -12.23
C VAL A 367 0.29 16.17 -13.04
N TYR A 368 0.27 15.28 -14.05
CA TYR A 368 1.41 15.11 -14.95
C TYR A 368 1.75 16.41 -15.67
N GLY A 369 0.78 17.12 -16.22
CA GLY A 369 1.01 18.42 -16.88
C GLY A 369 1.70 19.44 -15.96
N LEU A 370 1.26 19.54 -14.70
CA LEU A 370 1.86 20.41 -13.69
C LEU A 370 3.28 19.97 -13.32
N LEU A 371 3.51 18.65 -13.17
CA LEU A 371 4.84 18.12 -12.88
C LEU A 371 5.81 18.40 -14.02
N TYR A 372 5.43 18.14 -15.28
CA TYR A 372 6.24 18.47 -16.44
C TYR A 372 6.54 19.97 -16.53
N TRP A 373 5.54 20.82 -16.32
CA TRP A 373 5.74 22.26 -16.29
C TRP A 373 6.73 22.67 -15.21
N TYR A 374 6.64 22.11 -13.99
CA TYR A 374 7.59 22.36 -12.91
C TYR A 374 9.01 21.90 -13.27
N LEU A 375 9.18 20.69 -13.79
CA LEU A 375 10.49 20.16 -14.17
C LEU A 375 11.14 21.02 -15.29
N LEU A 376 10.37 21.36 -16.32
CA LEU A 376 10.87 22.12 -17.49
C LEU A 376 11.10 23.60 -17.17
N GLU A 377 10.09 24.28 -16.64
CA GLU A 377 10.07 25.75 -16.52
C GLU A 377 10.64 26.25 -15.19
N VAL A 378 10.53 25.44 -14.12
CA VAL A 378 11.00 25.85 -12.78
C VAL A 378 12.35 25.23 -12.44
N ARG A 379 12.57 23.95 -12.75
CA ARG A 379 13.86 23.27 -12.54
C ARG A 379 14.81 23.35 -13.75
N GLY A 380 14.31 23.69 -14.94
CA GLY A 380 15.14 23.76 -16.16
C GLY A 380 15.66 22.40 -16.64
N GLU A 381 15.01 21.31 -16.23
CA GLU A 381 15.45 19.95 -16.55
C GLU A 381 14.93 19.51 -17.91
N ILE A 382 15.84 19.26 -18.86
CA ILE A 382 15.51 18.82 -20.21
C ILE A 382 16.12 17.44 -20.44
N GLY A 383 15.27 16.45 -20.75
CA GLY A 383 15.69 15.08 -21.01
C GLY A 383 14.52 14.18 -21.45
N PRO A 384 14.78 12.88 -21.68
CA PRO A 384 13.73 11.92 -21.96
C PRO A 384 12.68 11.86 -20.85
N ALA A 385 11.42 11.84 -21.25
CA ALA A 385 10.28 11.51 -20.41
C ALA A 385 10.16 9.98 -20.31
N VAL A 386 10.87 9.39 -19.36
CA VAL A 386 10.94 7.93 -19.14
C VAL A 386 10.31 7.50 -17.83
#